data_AF-A0A4D6GZB9-F1
#
_entry.id   AF-A0A4D6GZB9-F1
#
_cell.length_a   1.000
_cell.length_b   1.000
_cell.length_c   1.000
_cell.angle_alpha   90.00
_cell.angle_beta   90.00
_cell.angle_gamma   90.00
#
_symmetry.space_group_name_H-M   'P 1'
#
loop_
_entity.id
_entity.type
_entity.pdbx_description
1 polymer ?
#
loop_
_entity_poly.entity_id
_entity_poly.type
_entity_poly.pdbx_seq_one_letter_code
_entity_poly.pdbx_strand_id
1 'polypeptide(L)'
;MRVAFGERVRRGRAVDLRNEGVPASAVVAAITDPDDGRVRGQRPAAVHEHVGVLCEGTTLRVGVALAAAARSRGARTTHDDELAAVTRQLAGLSTPDVDLAAARERVAAAEVAVGHMRERAARVQGRTQPGDGEPVVAVTRALTAVETEWHAAKERLRRAQAAWADARRRLSLEDRRANLEQAARDALVARWSDRFRRAMDALAVPASVPPSQPPRRFSGPPWAGAAAIARLAAPGAPLVVSAAVCADALAASAALDAPVVVVAD
;
A
#
# COMPACT_ATOMS: atom_id res chain seq x y z
N MET A 1 6.69 -26.86 -13.39
CA MET A 1 6.85 -26.77 -11.91
C MET A 1 7.17 -28.15 -11.36
N ARG A 2 7.72 -28.21 -10.14
CA ARG A 2 7.83 -29.43 -9.32
C ARG A 2 6.96 -29.26 -8.08
N VAL A 3 6.17 -30.27 -7.76
CA VAL A 3 5.27 -30.28 -6.60
C VAL A 3 5.56 -31.55 -5.78
N ALA A 4 5.77 -31.40 -4.48
CA ALA A 4 6.11 -32.49 -3.56
C ALA A 4 5.21 -32.42 -2.33
N PHE A 5 4.23 -33.33 -2.25
CA PHE A 5 3.36 -33.51 -1.09
C PHE A 5 3.35 -34.99 -0.70
N GLY A 6 3.49 -35.27 0.59
CA GLY A 6 3.77 -36.62 1.08
C GLY A 6 5.06 -37.18 0.48
N GLU A 7 5.05 -38.46 0.12
CA GLU A 7 6.20 -39.13 -0.52
C GLU A 7 6.23 -38.93 -2.05
N ARG A 8 5.21 -38.29 -2.62
CA ARG A 8 5.05 -38.17 -4.07
C ARG A 8 5.61 -36.85 -4.58
N VAL A 9 6.43 -36.95 -5.63
CA VAL A 9 6.95 -35.82 -6.38
C VAL A 9 6.39 -35.85 -7.80
N ARG A 10 5.66 -34.81 -8.18
CA ARG A 10 5.12 -34.63 -9.53
C ARG A 10 5.80 -33.46 -10.24
N ARG A 11 5.92 -33.55 -11.56
CA ARG A 11 6.52 -32.53 -12.41
C ARG A 11 5.65 -32.31 -13.64
N GLY A 12 5.52 -31.06 -14.07
CA GLY A 12 4.73 -30.71 -15.25
C GLY A 12 4.20 -29.28 -15.21
N ARG A 13 3.37 -28.92 -16.19
CA ARG A 13 2.52 -27.71 -16.12
C ARG A 13 1.18 -27.99 -15.46
N ALA A 14 0.64 -29.21 -15.62
CA ALA A 14 -0.55 -29.67 -14.94
C ALA A 14 -0.17 -30.75 -13.90
N VAL A 15 -0.51 -30.52 -12.64
CA VAL A 15 -0.34 -31.50 -11.57
C VAL A 15 -1.70 -31.74 -10.92
N ASP A 16 -2.10 -33.00 -10.82
CA ASP A 16 -3.33 -33.39 -10.13
C ASP A 16 -3.00 -34.00 -8.76
N LEU A 17 -3.54 -33.41 -7.70
CA LEU A 17 -3.42 -33.82 -6.30
C LEU A 17 -4.78 -34.20 -5.68
N ARG A 18 -5.86 -34.31 -6.47
CA ARG A 18 -7.22 -34.50 -5.92
C ARG A 18 -7.39 -35.76 -5.08
N ASN A 19 -6.58 -36.79 -5.34
CA ASN A 19 -6.61 -38.06 -4.61
C ASN A 19 -5.59 -38.14 -3.46
N GLU A 20 -4.88 -37.05 -3.17
CA GLU A 20 -3.78 -37.02 -2.20
C GLU A 20 -4.20 -36.41 -0.85
N GLY A 21 -5.46 -35.96 -0.71
CA GLY A 21 -5.97 -35.36 0.54
C GLY A 21 -5.29 -34.04 0.92
N VAL A 22 -4.64 -33.36 -0.04
CA VAL A 22 -3.93 -32.10 0.19
C VAL A 22 -4.92 -30.94 0.02
N PRO A 23 -5.16 -30.12 1.06
CA PRO A 23 -6.08 -28.99 0.95
C PRO A 23 -5.48 -27.87 0.10
N ALA A 24 -6.35 -27.13 -0.61
CA ALA A 24 -5.94 -26.00 -1.45
C ALA A 24 -5.04 -24.99 -0.72
N SER A 25 -5.38 -24.68 0.54
CA SER A 25 -4.64 -23.73 1.39
C SER A 25 -3.19 -24.16 1.64
N ALA A 26 -2.92 -25.45 1.77
CA ALA A 26 -1.55 -25.96 1.95
C ALA A 26 -0.72 -25.81 0.66
N VAL A 27 -1.35 -25.98 -0.51
CA VAL A 27 -0.69 -25.74 -1.80
C VAL A 27 -0.39 -24.26 -1.99
N VAL A 28 -1.35 -23.38 -1.66
CA VAL A 28 -1.15 -21.92 -1.74
C VAL A 28 -0.02 -21.48 -0.81
N ALA A 29 -0.02 -21.91 0.45
CA ALA A 29 1.02 -21.59 1.40
C ALA A 29 2.42 -21.98 0.87
N ALA A 30 2.55 -23.18 0.31
CA ALA A 30 3.80 -23.66 -0.29
C ALA A 30 4.20 -22.92 -1.58
N ILE A 31 3.27 -22.30 -2.30
CA ILE A 31 3.56 -21.45 -3.47
C ILE A 31 4.05 -20.07 -3.02
N THR A 32 3.46 -19.52 -1.97
CA THR A 32 3.74 -18.17 -1.49
C THR A 32 4.96 -18.09 -0.60
N ASP A 33 5.27 -19.16 0.13
CA ASP A 33 6.45 -19.27 0.98
C ASP A 33 7.65 -19.79 0.16
N PRO A 34 8.68 -18.95 -0.11
CA PRO A 34 9.84 -19.37 -0.87
C PRO A 34 10.69 -20.43 -0.15
N ASP A 35 10.60 -20.55 1.18
CA ASP A 35 11.45 -21.43 1.99
C ASP A 35 10.83 -22.82 2.19
N ASP A 36 9.52 -22.96 1.95
CA ASP A 36 8.78 -24.22 2.07
C ASP A 36 9.32 -25.30 1.10
N GLY A 37 9.56 -24.93 -0.15
CA GLY A 37 10.21 -25.79 -1.15
C GLY A 37 9.38 -26.99 -1.65
N ARG A 38 8.17 -27.22 -1.14
CA ARG A 38 7.24 -28.25 -1.66
C ARG A 38 6.77 -27.91 -3.08
N VAL A 39 6.56 -26.64 -3.38
CA VAL A 39 6.28 -26.17 -4.75
C VAL A 39 7.45 -25.36 -5.27
N ARG A 40 8.14 -25.86 -6.30
CA ARG A 40 9.24 -25.14 -6.96
C ARG A 40 8.80 -24.62 -8.32
N GLY A 41 8.92 -23.31 -8.51
CA GLY A 41 8.55 -22.57 -9.72
C GLY A 41 9.03 -21.13 -9.68
N GLN A 42 8.52 -20.32 -10.61
CA GLN A 42 8.65 -18.86 -10.52
C GLN A 42 7.85 -18.34 -9.31
N ARG A 43 8.19 -17.14 -8.83
CA ARG A 43 7.52 -16.51 -7.69
C ARG A 43 6.18 -15.90 -8.11
N PRO A 44 5.15 -15.94 -7.24
CA PRO A 44 3.87 -15.33 -7.55
C PRO A 44 4.03 -13.83 -7.79
N ALA A 45 3.47 -13.35 -8.91
CA ALA A 45 3.30 -11.93 -9.17
C ALA A 45 2.08 -11.39 -8.40
N ALA A 46 1.95 -10.08 -8.23
CA ALA A 46 0.85 -9.47 -7.48
C ALA A 46 -0.56 -9.91 -7.93
N VAL A 47 -0.74 -10.23 -9.22
CA VAL A 47 -2.02 -10.74 -9.73
C VAL A 47 -2.41 -12.11 -9.12
N HIS A 48 -1.45 -12.91 -8.67
CA HIS A 48 -1.68 -14.22 -8.06
C HIS A 48 -2.53 -14.11 -6.79
N GLU A 49 -2.45 -13.00 -6.04
CA GLU A 49 -3.35 -12.75 -4.90
C GLU A 49 -4.84 -12.79 -5.29
N HIS A 50 -5.17 -12.44 -6.53
CA HIS A 50 -6.54 -12.35 -7.00
C HIS A 50 -7.01 -13.57 -7.80
N VAL A 51 -6.11 -14.31 -8.42
CA VAL A 51 -6.44 -15.40 -9.34
C VAL A 51 -5.72 -16.72 -9.03
N GLY A 52 -4.89 -16.74 -7.99
CA GLY A 52 -4.06 -17.87 -7.60
C GLY A 52 -4.85 -19.07 -7.09
N VAL A 53 -6.12 -18.88 -6.72
CA VAL A 53 -7.05 -19.93 -6.30
C VAL A 53 -8.37 -19.80 -7.03
N LEU A 54 -8.78 -20.86 -7.72
CA LEU A 54 -10.05 -20.96 -8.43
C LEU A 54 -10.89 -22.08 -7.81
N CYS A 55 -11.91 -21.71 -7.05
CA CYS A 55 -12.89 -22.61 -6.44
C CYS A 55 -14.27 -21.91 -6.34
N GLU A 56 -15.32 -22.62 -5.95
CA GLU A 56 -16.66 -22.02 -5.80
C GLU A 56 -16.69 -20.86 -4.80
N GLY A 57 -15.84 -20.90 -3.77
CA GLY A 57 -15.67 -19.84 -2.77
C GLY A 57 -14.78 -18.67 -3.21
N THR A 58 -14.24 -18.66 -4.44
CA THR A 58 -13.44 -17.54 -4.95
C THR A 58 -14.24 -16.24 -4.86
N THR A 59 -13.62 -15.17 -4.38
CA THR A 59 -14.18 -13.81 -4.43
C THR A 59 -13.37 -12.98 -5.42
N LEU A 60 -14.02 -12.03 -6.10
CA LEU A 60 -13.36 -11.27 -7.16
C LEU A 60 -13.75 -9.80 -7.18
N ARG A 61 -12.73 -8.93 -7.11
CA ARG A 61 -12.83 -7.51 -7.45
C ARG A 61 -12.29 -7.28 -8.85
N VAL A 62 -13.14 -7.45 -9.87
CA VAL A 62 -12.76 -7.49 -11.30
C VAL A 62 -11.81 -6.36 -11.69
N GLY A 63 -12.12 -5.10 -11.33
CA GLY A 63 -11.29 -3.96 -11.71
C GLY A 63 -9.87 -3.99 -11.11
N VAL A 64 -9.73 -4.48 -9.87
CA VAL A 64 -8.41 -4.60 -9.21
C VAL A 64 -7.62 -5.75 -9.85
N ALA A 65 -8.26 -6.92 -9.98
CA ALA A 65 -7.65 -8.10 -10.55
C ALA A 65 -7.24 -7.92 -12.03
N LEU A 66 -8.08 -7.25 -12.84
CA LEU A 66 -7.79 -6.98 -14.25
C LEU A 66 -6.65 -5.96 -14.41
N ALA A 67 -6.60 -4.93 -13.56
CA ALA A 67 -5.47 -4.00 -13.55
C ALA A 67 -4.16 -4.72 -13.14
N ALA A 68 -4.20 -5.61 -12.15
CA ALA A 68 -3.05 -6.43 -11.75
C ALA A 68 -2.61 -7.38 -12.88
N ALA A 69 -3.56 -8.00 -13.61
CA ALA A 69 -3.26 -8.80 -14.79
C ALA A 69 -2.58 -7.97 -15.89
N ALA A 70 -3.07 -6.75 -16.15
CA ALA A 70 -2.42 -5.85 -17.09
C ALA A 70 -0.98 -5.52 -16.68
N ARG A 71 -0.76 -5.20 -15.40
CA ARG A 71 0.58 -4.93 -14.83
C ARG A 71 1.52 -6.13 -14.95
N SER A 72 1.01 -7.34 -14.70
CA SER A 72 1.81 -8.56 -14.82
C SER A 72 2.37 -8.79 -16.22
N ARG A 73 1.73 -8.21 -17.25
CA ARG A 73 2.24 -8.20 -18.64
C ARG A 73 3.00 -6.93 -19.02
N GLY A 74 3.42 -6.13 -18.04
CA GLY A 74 4.18 -4.90 -18.26
C GLY A 74 3.36 -3.71 -18.75
N ALA A 75 2.02 -3.74 -18.65
CA ALA A 75 1.22 -2.57 -19.03
C ALA A 75 1.49 -1.39 -18.09
N ARG A 76 1.70 -0.21 -18.69
CA ARG A 76 1.88 1.07 -18.00
C ARG A 76 0.77 2.04 -18.33
N THR A 77 0.65 3.09 -17.53
CA THR A 77 -0.26 4.22 -17.74
C THR A 77 0.50 5.54 -17.76
N THR A 78 -0.14 6.60 -18.26
CA THR A 78 0.39 7.96 -18.20
C THR A 78 0.55 8.49 -16.76
N HIS A 79 -0.10 7.84 -15.78
CA HIS A 79 -0.05 8.25 -14.37
C HIS A 79 1.13 7.63 -13.60
N ASP A 80 1.87 6.68 -14.19
CA ASP A 80 2.86 5.88 -13.47
C ASP A 80 4.05 6.72 -12.99
N ASP A 81 4.54 7.62 -13.85
CA ASP A 81 5.68 8.46 -13.51
C ASP A 81 5.33 9.48 -12.42
N GLU A 82 4.12 10.03 -12.48
CA GLU A 82 3.61 10.94 -11.44
C GLU A 82 3.38 10.19 -10.12
N LEU A 83 2.83 8.97 -10.16
CA LEU A 83 2.64 8.13 -8.99
C LEU A 83 3.98 7.79 -8.32
N ALA A 84 5.01 7.50 -9.12
CA ALA A 84 6.37 7.27 -8.61
C ALA A 84 6.95 8.55 -7.98
N ALA A 85 6.72 9.72 -8.59
CA ALA A 85 7.17 11.00 -8.05
C ALA A 85 6.48 11.34 -6.71
N VAL A 86 5.16 11.18 -6.62
CA VAL A 86 4.39 11.42 -5.38
C VAL A 86 4.83 10.45 -4.28
N THR A 87 5.05 9.18 -4.61
CA THR A 87 5.55 8.18 -3.65
C THR A 87 6.94 8.56 -3.11
N ARG A 88 7.85 9.03 -3.96
CA ARG A 88 9.16 9.53 -3.52
C ARG A 88 9.05 10.76 -2.63
N GLN A 89 8.14 11.70 -2.95
CA GLN A 89 7.92 12.87 -2.11
C GLN A 89 7.39 12.47 -0.73
N LEU A 90 6.42 11.54 -0.66
CA LEU A 90 5.91 11.01 0.61
C LEU A 90 7.00 10.36 1.46
N ALA A 91 7.89 9.58 0.84
CA ALA A 91 9.00 8.94 1.54
C ALA A 91 10.03 9.93 2.11
N GLY A 92 10.11 11.15 1.55
CA GLY A 92 11.00 12.22 2.01
C GLY A 92 10.43 13.10 3.11
N LEU A 93 9.15 12.97 3.48
CA LEU A 93 8.54 13.77 4.54
C LEU A 93 8.75 13.13 5.92
N SER A 94 9.20 13.94 6.88
CA SER A 94 9.24 13.57 8.30
C SER A 94 7.95 14.04 8.97
N THR A 95 7.31 13.18 9.79
CA THR A 95 6.09 13.53 10.53
C THR A 95 6.30 13.39 12.03
N PRO A 96 7.04 14.31 12.66
CA PRO A 96 6.97 14.41 14.11
C PRO A 96 5.57 14.89 14.50
N ASP A 97 5.00 14.27 15.53
CA ASP A 97 3.77 14.76 16.16
C ASP A 97 4.11 16.02 16.97
N VAL A 98 3.50 17.16 16.63
CA VAL A 98 3.82 18.44 17.27
C VAL A 98 2.57 19.25 17.53
N ASP A 99 2.39 19.65 18.78
CA ASP A 99 1.33 20.57 19.19
C ASP A 99 1.73 22.02 18.88
N LEU A 100 1.25 22.50 17.73
CA LEU A 100 1.45 23.88 17.28
C LEU A 100 0.78 24.89 18.22
N ALA A 101 -0.36 24.55 18.83
CA ALA A 101 -1.07 25.45 19.74
C ALA A 101 -0.27 25.64 21.03
N ALA A 102 0.17 24.54 21.65
CA ALA A 102 1.02 24.60 22.84
C ALA A 102 2.38 25.26 22.56
N ALA A 103 2.93 25.15 21.35
CA ALA A 103 4.15 25.86 20.98
C ALA A 103 3.94 27.39 20.88
N ARG A 104 2.79 27.84 20.34
CA ARG A 104 2.42 29.26 20.28
C ARG A 104 2.18 29.85 21.66
N GLU A 105 1.44 29.13 22.50
CA GLU A 105 1.16 29.54 23.87
C GLU A 105 2.44 29.73 24.68
N ARG A 106 3.40 28.80 24.56
CA ARG A 106 4.71 28.92 25.22
C ARG A 106 5.51 30.15 24.77
N VAL A 107 5.48 30.50 23.49
CA VAL A 107 6.13 31.72 23.01
C VAL A 107 5.49 32.97 23.60
N ALA A 108 4.15 33.03 23.62
CA ALA A 108 3.42 34.15 24.20
C ALA A 108 3.70 34.31 25.71
N ALA A 109 3.68 33.21 26.46
CA ALA A 109 4.01 33.22 27.89
C ALA A 109 5.46 33.68 28.15
N ALA A 110 6.42 33.19 27.36
CA ALA A 110 7.81 33.59 27.49
C ALA A 110 8.03 35.07 27.14
N GLU A 111 7.32 35.60 26.13
CA GLU A 111 7.38 37.01 25.76
C GLU A 111 6.86 37.93 26.88
N VAL A 112 5.75 37.57 27.52
CA VAL A 112 5.22 38.27 28.71
C VAL A 112 6.24 38.25 29.85
N ALA A 113 6.88 37.10 30.11
CA ALA A 113 7.90 36.97 31.14
C ALA A 113 9.14 37.86 30.87
N VAL A 114 9.61 37.92 29.62
CA VAL A 114 10.69 38.83 29.21
C VAL A 114 10.30 40.28 29.47
N GLY A 115 9.07 40.68 29.11
CA GLY A 115 8.54 42.03 29.37
C GLY A 115 8.60 42.41 30.85
N HIS A 116 8.08 41.56 31.73
CA HIS A 116 8.12 41.77 33.18
C HIS A 116 9.55 41.83 33.74
N MET A 117 10.46 40.99 33.24
CA MET A 117 11.85 40.96 33.73
C MET A 117 12.64 42.19 33.28
N ARG A 118 12.41 42.70 32.06
CA ARG A 118 13.01 43.96 31.57
C ARG A 118 12.55 45.15 32.40
N GLU A 119 11.26 45.23 32.71
CA GLU A 119 10.71 46.27 33.56
C GLU A 119 11.32 46.22 34.98
N ARG A 120 11.51 45.02 35.54
CA ARG A 120 12.19 44.82 36.81
C ARG A 120 13.66 45.23 36.76
N ALA A 121 14.38 44.87 35.70
CA ALA A 121 15.78 45.25 35.51
C ALA A 121 15.94 46.77 35.45
N ALA A 122 15.07 47.47 34.71
CA ALA A 122 15.05 48.93 34.64
C ALA A 122 14.81 49.57 36.03
N ARG A 123 13.86 49.02 36.81
CA ARG A 123 13.61 49.47 38.19
C ARG A 123 14.81 49.30 39.11
N VAL A 124 15.51 48.16 39.03
CA VAL A 124 16.69 47.89 39.86
C VAL A 124 17.82 48.83 39.46
N GLN A 125 18.14 48.92 38.17
CA GLN A 125 19.18 49.82 37.66
C GLN A 125 18.94 51.29 38.05
N GLY A 126 17.69 51.76 37.96
CA GLY A 126 17.35 53.14 38.35
C GLY A 126 17.42 53.43 39.86
N ARG A 127 17.51 52.42 40.72
CA ARG A 127 17.59 52.55 42.19
C ARG A 127 18.97 52.25 42.78
N THR A 128 19.93 51.86 41.95
CA THR A 128 21.25 51.38 42.38
C THR A 128 22.22 52.56 42.56
N GLN A 129 22.95 52.64 43.68
CA GLN A 129 24.00 53.64 43.89
C GLN A 129 25.40 53.11 43.49
N PRO A 130 26.42 53.98 43.31
CA PRO A 130 27.79 53.54 43.04
C PRO A 130 28.30 52.63 44.17
N GLY A 131 28.50 51.34 43.89
CA GLY A 131 28.92 50.32 44.87
C GLY A 131 27.95 49.12 45.01
N ASP A 132 26.68 49.28 44.60
CA ASP A 132 25.64 48.25 44.71
C ASP A 132 25.61 47.30 43.49
N GLY A 133 26.70 46.57 43.24
CA GLY A 133 26.83 45.72 42.06
C GLY A 133 25.97 44.45 42.06
N GLU A 134 25.80 43.81 43.22
CA GLU A 134 25.17 42.48 43.34
C GLU A 134 23.68 42.44 42.91
N PRO A 135 22.82 43.41 43.27
CA PRO A 135 21.43 43.44 42.81
C PRO A 135 21.28 43.57 41.30
N VAL A 136 22.17 44.34 40.65
CA VAL A 136 22.20 44.50 39.20
C VAL A 136 22.65 43.20 38.53
N VAL A 137 23.71 42.56 39.03
CA VAL A 137 24.18 41.28 38.51
C VAL A 137 23.10 40.20 38.60
N ALA A 138 22.38 40.13 39.72
CA ALA A 138 21.30 39.16 39.91
C ALA A 138 20.14 39.36 38.91
N VAL A 139 19.68 40.60 38.71
CA VAL A 139 18.57 40.88 37.78
C VAL A 139 18.98 40.67 36.32
N THR A 140 20.23 40.98 35.96
CA THR A 140 20.77 40.72 34.62
C THR A 140 20.85 39.21 34.33
N ARG A 141 21.28 38.40 35.30
CA ARG A 141 21.27 36.92 35.16
C ARG A 141 19.85 36.39 34.98
N ALA A 142 18.90 36.87 35.78
CA ALA A 142 17.50 36.48 35.66
C ALA A 142 16.90 36.88 34.29
N LEU A 143 17.21 38.07 33.80
CA LEU A 143 16.81 38.52 32.46
C LEU A 143 17.38 37.60 31.37
N THR A 144 18.67 37.30 31.44
CA THR A 144 19.35 36.41 30.48
C THR A 144 18.69 35.03 30.45
N ALA A 145 18.33 34.47 31.60
CA ALA A 145 17.65 33.18 31.69
C ALA A 145 16.27 33.20 31.01
N VAL A 146 15.47 34.25 31.25
CA VAL A 146 14.13 34.39 30.65
C VAL A 146 14.22 34.65 29.14
N GLU A 147 15.18 35.45 28.68
CA GLU A 147 15.45 35.66 27.25
C GLU A 147 15.90 34.36 26.56
N THR A 148 16.70 33.54 27.23
CA THR A 148 17.10 32.21 26.74
C THR A 148 15.89 31.29 26.57
N GLU A 149 14.98 31.24 27.55
CA GLU A 149 13.76 30.43 27.42
C GLU A 149 12.84 30.96 26.31
N TRP A 150 12.74 32.27 26.12
CA TRP A 150 12.00 32.85 24.99
C TRP A 150 12.59 32.44 23.64
N HIS A 151 13.92 32.48 23.48
CA HIS A 151 14.57 31.98 22.27
C HIS A 151 14.34 30.48 22.05
N ALA A 152 14.40 29.67 23.11
CA ALA A 152 14.11 28.24 23.04
C ALA A 152 12.65 27.98 22.65
N ALA A 153 11.70 28.72 23.22
CA ALA A 153 10.28 28.63 22.88
C ALA A 153 10.04 29.00 21.40
N LYS A 154 10.67 30.06 20.89
CA LYS A 154 10.59 30.43 19.47
C LYS A 154 11.12 29.33 18.56
N GLU A 155 12.24 28.70 18.93
CA GLU A 155 12.82 27.63 18.14
C GLU A 155 11.94 26.37 18.14
N ARG A 156 11.31 26.05 19.27
CA ARG A 156 10.29 24.99 19.34
C ARG A 156 9.08 25.32 18.44
N LEU A 157 8.62 26.57 18.42
CA LEU A 157 7.53 27.01 17.55
C LEU A 157 7.88 26.86 16.07
N ARG A 158 9.08 27.28 15.65
CA ARG A 158 9.53 27.11 14.25
C ARG A 158 9.52 25.65 13.82
N ARG A 159 10.03 24.75 14.68
CA ARG A 159 10.00 23.31 14.44
C ARG A 159 8.58 22.77 14.36
N ALA A 160 7.68 23.20 15.25
CA ALA A 160 6.27 22.83 15.20
C ALA A 160 5.56 23.31 13.93
N GLN A 161 5.86 24.53 13.47
CA GLN A 161 5.32 25.07 12.23
C GLN A 161 5.79 24.27 11.00
N ALA A 162 7.07 23.92 10.94
CA ALA A 162 7.63 23.10 9.87
C ALA A 162 6.97 21.71 9.84
N ALA A 163 6.86 21.05 11.00
CA ALA A 163 6.21 19.75 11.11
C ALA A 163 4.73 19.78 10.73
N TRP A 164 4.00 20.83 11.13
CA TRP A 164 2.60 21.01 10.73
C TRP A 164 2.46 21.20 9.22
N ALA A 165 3.35 21.97 8.59
CA ALA A 165 3.36 22.14 7.14
C ALA A 165 3.66 20.82 6.41
N ASP A 166 4.60 20.02 6.93
CA ASP A 166 4.91 18.69 6.39
C ASP A 166 3.74 17.72 6.54
N ALA A 167 3.04 17.74 7.68
CA ALA A 167 1.83 16.93 7.90
C ALA A 167 0.70 17.32 6.92
N ARG A 168 0.46 18.62 6.72
CA ARG A 168 -0.50 19.13 5.72
C ARG A 168 -0.12 18.68 4.31
N ARG A 169 1.16 18.81 3.95
CA ARG A 169 1.68 18.40 2.65
C ARG A 169 1.54 16.90 2.44
N ARG A 170 1.82 16.09 3.48
CA ARG A 170 1.67 14.65 3.45
C ARG A 170 0.24 14.25 3.12
N LEU A 171 -0.75 14.79 3.84
CA LEU A 171 -2.16 14.49 3.59
C LEU A 171 -2.55 14.77 2.14
N SER A 172 -2.15 15.94 1.62
CA SER A 172 -2.42 16.29 0.21
C SER A 172 -1.75 15.34 -0.79
N LEU A 173 -0.54 14.87 -0.50
CA LEU A 173 0.16 13.90 -1.35
C LEU A 173 -0.44 12.50 -1.24
N GLU A 174 -0.93 12.08 -0.06
CA GLU A 174 -1.64 10.81 0.13
C GLU A 174 -2.95 10.79 -0.68
N ASP A 175 -3.72 11.87 -0.62
CA ASP A 175 -4.94 12.05 -1.45
C ASP A 175 -4.59 12.03 -2.95
N ARG A 176 -3.54 12.75 -3.35
CA ARG A 176 -3.08 12.75 -4.75
C ARG A 176 -2.67 11.35 -5.19
N ARG A 177 -1.94 10.60 -4.36
CA ARG A 177 -1.54 9.22 -4.62
C ARG A 177 -2.76 8.33 -4.83
N ALA A 178 -3.74 8.37 -3.93
CA ALA A 178 -4.95 7.57 -4.02
C ALA A 178 -5.73 7.86 -5.33
N ASN A 179 -5.84 9.14 -5.70
CA ASN A 179 -6.47 9.55 -6.96
C ASN A 179 -5.70 9.05 -8.19
N LEU A 180 -4.36 9.14 -8.19
CA LEU A 180 -3.53 8.63 -9.28
C LEU A 180 -3.60 7.11 -9.41
N GLU A 181 -3.61 6.38 -8.29
CA GLU A 181 -3.78 4.92 -8.27
C GLU A 181 -5.14 4.49 -8.83
N GLN A 182 -6.21 5.23 -8.49
CA GLN A 182 -7.54 5.00 -9.04
C GLN A 182 -7.58 5.28 -10.55
N ALA A 183 -7.03 6.41 -11.00
CA ALA A 183 -6.96 6.77 -12.41
C ALA A 183 -6.14 5.75 -13.24
N ALA A 184 -4.99 5.32 -12.72
CA ALA A 184 -4.16 4.29 -13.35
C ALA A 184 -4.91 2.96 -13.47
N ARG A 185 -5.60 2.52 -12.40
CA ARG A 185 -6.43 1.31 -12.45
C ARG A 185 -7.52 1.43 -13.50
N ASP A 186 -8.22 2.55 -13.56
CA ASP A 186 -9.33 2.75 -14.49
C ASP A 186 -8.86 2.79 -15.95
N ALA A 187 -7.71 3.41 -16.22
CA ALA A 187 -7.07 3.39 -17.54
C ALA A 187 -6.70 1.97 -17.99
N LEU A 188 -6.14 1.16 -17.08
CA LEU A 188 -5.79 -0.25 -17.38
C LEU A 188 -7.04 -1.09 -17.64
N VAL A 189 -8.06 -0.98 -16.78
CA VAL A 189 -9.32 -1.71 -16.90
C VAL A 189 -10.02 -1.36 -18.22
N ALA A 190 -10.12 -0.08 -18.57
CA ALA A 190 -10.68 0.36 -19.84
C ALA A 190 -9.92 -0.26 -21.03
N ARG A 191 -8.58 -0.16 -21.03
CA ARG A 191 -7.73 -0.69 -22.11
C ARG A 191 -7.79 -2.22 -22.26
N TRP A 192 -8.10 -2.94 -21.18
CA TRP A 192 -8.14 -4.42 -21.16
C TRP A 192 -9.56 -4.99 -21.21
N SER A 193 -10.59 -4.14 -21.23
CA SER A 193 -12.00 -4.54 -21.20
C SER A 193 -12.35 -5.55 -22.30
N ASP A 194 -11.98 -5.27 -23.54
CA ASP A 194 -12.32 -6.15 -24.67
C ASP A 194 -11.61 -7.51 -24.60
N ARG A 195 -10.38 -7.53 -24.07
CA ARG A 195 -9.64 -8.79 -23.85
C ARG A 195 -10.34 -9.64 -22.79
N PHE A 196 -10.78 -9.00 -21.71
CA PHE A 196 -11.54 -9.67 -20.65
C PHE A 196 -12.87 -10.24 -21.17
N ARG A 197 -13.64 -9.49 -21.96
CA ARG A 197 -14.89 -10.01 -22.55
C ARG A 197 -14.63 -11.23 -23.43
N ARG A 198 -13.65 -11.17 -24.34
CA ARG A 198 -13.27 -12.33 -25.18
C ARG A 198 -12.80 -13.53 -24.36
N ALA A 199 -12.08 -13.29 -23.26
CA ALA A 199 -11.65 -14.38 -22.37
C ALA A 199 -12.83 -15.02 -21.63
N MET A 200 -13.82 -14.22 -21.21
CA MET A 200 -15.06 -14.71 -20.61
C MET A 200 -15.89 -15.54 -21.61
N ASP A 201 -16.07 -15.03 -22.84
CA ASP A 201 -16.82 -15.72 -23.90
C ASP A 201 -16.21 -17.10 -24.23
N ALA A 202 -14.89 -17.23 -24.08
CA ALA A 202 -14.16 -18.47 -24.36
C ALA A 202 -14.26 -19.54 -23.25
N LEU A 203 -14.73 -19.21 -22.04
CA LEU A 203 -14.77 -20.17 -20.91
C LEU A 203 -15.94 -21.17 -20.98
N ALA A 204 -16.91 -20.97 -21.88
CA ALA A 204 -18.11 -21.82 -21.98
C ALA A 204 -18.89 -21.98 -20.66
N VAL A 205 -18.78 -21.00 -19.76
CA VAL A 205 -19.57 -20.88 -18.53
C VAL A 205 -20.70 -19.89 -18.77
N PRO A 206 -21.92 -20.08 -18.23
CA PRO A 206 -23.00 -19.09 -18.31
C PRO A 206 -22.63 -17.82 -17.53
N ALA A 207 -21.88 -16.95 -18.19
CA ALA A 207 -21.43 -15.68 -17.68
C ALA A 207 -21.53 -14.62 -18.78
N SER A 208 -21.81 -13.38 -18.39
CA SER A 208 -21.98 -12.27 -19.32
C SER A 208 -21.39 -10.99 -18.77
N VAL A 209 -20.72 -10.25 -19.64
CA VAL A 209 -20.13 -8.95 -19.33
C VAL A 209 -20.91 -7.87 -20.09
N PRO A 210 -21.55 -6.91 -19.40
CA PRO A 210 -22.27 -5.83 -20.07
C PRO A 210 -21.37 -5.05 -21.03
N PRO A 211 -21.84 -4.70 -22.25
CA PRO A 211 -21.01 -4.04 -23.26
C PRO A 211 -20.76 -2.55 -22.95
N SER A 212 -21.62 -1.92 -22.15
CA SER A 212 -21.74 -0.46 -22.04
C SER A 212 -20.71 0.22 -21.11
N GLN A 213 -19.98 -0.51 -20.28
CA GLN A 213 -18.98 0.05 -19.36
C GLN A 213 -17.78 -0.89 -19.18
N PRO A 214 -16.60 -0.38 -18.73
CA PRO A 214 -15.50 -1.23 -18.33
C PRO A 214 -15.98 -2.23 -17.26
N PRO A 215 -15.54 -3.50 -17.32
CA PRO A 215 -16.09 -4.58 -16.52
C PRO A 215 -15.68 -4.40 -15.05
N ARG A 216 -16.44 -3.60 -14.30
CA ARG A 216 -16.35 -3.56 -12.84
C ARG A 216 -17.19 -4.66 -12.19
N ARG A 217 -18.15 -5.19 -12.95
CA ARG A 217 -19.06 -6.28 -12.58
C ARG A 217 -19.32 -7.14 -13.81
N PHE A 218 -19.65 -8.40 -13.59
CA PHE A 218 -20.13 -9.34 -14.59
C PHE A 218 -21.19 -10.24 -13.94
N SER A 219 -22.03 -10.87 -14.76
CA SER A 219 -22.95 -11.91 -14.29
C SER A 219 -22.29 -13.27 -14.44
N GLY A 220 -22.40 -14.12 -13.41
CA GLY A 220 -21.79 -15.45 -13.37
C GLY A 220 -21.00 -15.70 -12.08
N PRO A 221 -20.44 -16.91 -11.91
CA PRO A 221 -19.69 -17.25 -10.72
C PRO A 221 -18.36 -16.48 -10.68
N PRO A 222 -17.91 -15.95 -9.51
CA PRO A 222 -16.66 -15.20 -9.40
C PRO A 222 -15.41 -15.91 -9.94
N TRP A 223 -15.33 -17.24 -9.76
CA TRP A 223 -14.21 -18.03 -10.26
C TRP A 223 -14.09 -18.00 -11.79
N ALA A 224 -15.17 -17.84 -12.54
CA ALA A 224 -15.12 -17.72 -14.00
C ALA A 224 -14.48 -16.38 -14.40
N GLY A 225 -14.83 -15.30 -13.71
CA GLY A 225 -14.16 -14.00 -13.87
C GLY A 225 -12.67 -14.09 -13.53
N ALA A 226 -12.32 -14.80 -12.45
CA ALA A 226 -10.93 -14.99 -12.04
C ALA A 226 -10.16 -15.83 -13.06
N ALA A 227 -10.76 -16.89 -13.61
CA ALA A 227 -10.19 -17.71 -14.67
C ALA A 227 -9.93 -16.91 -15.95
N ALA A 228 -10.87 -16.06 -16.37
CA ALA A 228 -10.68 -15.18 -17.52
C ALA A 228 -9.53 -14.19 -17.31
N ILE A 229 -9.42 -13.61 -16.10
CA ILE A 229 -8.31 -12.72 -15.75
C ILE A 229 -6.98 -13.50 -15.68
N ALA A 230 -6.98 -14.70 -15.12
CA ALA A 230 -5.81 -15.56 -15.05
C ALA A 230 -5.23 -15.87 -16.43
N ARG A 231 -6.11 -16.20 -17.39
CA ARG A 231 -5.73 -16.41 -18.80
C ARG A 231 -5.04 -15.19 -19.42
N LEU A 232 -5.45 -13.99 -19.03
CA LEU A 232 -4.85 -12.74 -19.52
C LEU A 232 -3.58 -12.35 -18.74
N ALA A 233 -3.36 -12.92 -17.57
CA ALA A 233 -2.28 -12.56 -16.67
C ALA A 233 -0.99 -13.34 -16.93
N ALA A 234 0.11 -12.85 -16.37
CA ALA A 234 1.33 -13.60 -16.15
C ALA A 234 1.47 -13.81 -14.62
N PRO A 235 0.82 -14.83 -14.04
CA PRO A 235 0.73 -14.98 -12.59
C PRO A 235 2.07 -15.28 -11.91
N GLY A 236 3.09 -15.68 -12.66
CA GLY A 236 4.43 -15.96 -12.14
C GLY A 236 4.50 -17.21 -11.24
N ALA A 237 3.39 -17.82 -10.88
CA ALA A 237 3.35 -19.05 -10.09
C ALA A 237 2.20 -19.95 -10.56
N PRO A 238 2.19 -21.24 -10.17
CA PRO A 238 1.07 -22.12 -10.44
C PRO A 238 -0.23 -21.62 -9.83
N LEU A 239 -1.34 -21.86 -10.53
CA LEU A 239 -2.69 -21.61 -10.03
C LEU A 239 -3.23 -22.86 -9.36
N VAL A 240 -3.90 -22.70 -8.22
CA VAL A 240 -4.58 -23.79 -7.52
C VAL A 240 -6.02 -23.81 -8.01
N VAL A 241 -6.47 -24.95 -8.53
CA VAL A 241 -7.80 -25.11 -9.14
C VAL A 241 -8.53 -26.24 -8.43
N SER A 242 -9.73 -25.97 -7.94
CA SER A 242 -10.58 -27.01 -7.36
C SER A 242 -11.11 -27.95 -8.44
N ALA A 243 -11.25 -29.22 -8.08
CA ALA A 243 -11.86 -30.25 -8.91
C ALA A 243 -13.32 -29.95 -9.28
N ALA A 244 -14.08 -29.22 -8.44
CA ALA A 244 -15.47 -28.85 -8.74
C ALA A 244 -15.58 -27.83 -9.88
N VAL A 245 -14.60 -26.93 -10.01
CA VAL A 245 -14.60 -25.93 -11.09
C VAL A 245 -13.93 -26.44 -12.37
N CYS A 246 -13.00 -27.39 -12.26
CA CYS A 246 -12.39 -28.03 -13.41
C CYS A 246 -11.96 -29.48 -13.13
N ALA A 247 -12.53 -30.41 -13.89
CA ALA A 247 -12.25 -31.83 -13.73
C ALA A 247 -10.84 -32.21 -14.25
N ASP A 248 -10.31 -31.56 -15.28
CA ASP A 248 -9.07 -32.00 -15.94
C ASP A 248 -7.93 -30.98 -15.80
N ALA A 249 -6.80 -31.41 -15.22
CA ALA A 249 -5.66 -30.55 -14.95
C ALA A 249 -4.97 -30.05 -16.23
N LEU A 250 -4.94 -30.86 -17.30
CA LEU A 250 -4.33 -30.46 -18.57
C LEU A 250 -5.20 -29.42 -19.29
N ALA A 251 -6.51 -29.63 -19.32
CA ALA A 251 -7.49 -28.70 -19.85
C ALA A 251 -7.47 -27.37 -19.08
N ALA A 252 -7.39 -27.41 -17.74
CA ALA A 252 -7.24 -26.22 -16.92
C ALA A 252 -5.95 -25.45 -17.27
N SER A 253 -4.82 -26.15 -17.37
CA SER A 253 -3.54 -25.53 -17.74
C SER A 253 -3.58 -24.89 -19.13
N ALA A 254 -4.21 -25.55 -20.10
CA ALA A 254 -4.36 -25.05 -21.45
C ALA A 254 -5.31 -23.84 -21.52
N ALA A 255 -6.45 -23.89 -20.81
CA ALA A 255 -7.44 -22.83 -20.80
C ALA A 255 -6.92 -21.55 -20.11
N LEU A 256 -6.15 -21.69 -19.03
CA LEU A 256 -5.60 -20.59 -18.25
C LEU A 256 -4.23 -20.12 -18.76
N ASP A 257 -3.63 -20.84 -19.71
CA ASP A 257 -2.24 -20.66 -20.15
C ASP A 257 -1.23 -20.50 -18.99
N ALA A 258 -1.43 -21.28 -17.93
CA ALA A 258 -0.64 -21.21 -16.71
C ALA A 258 -0.36 -22.62 -16.17
N PRO A 259 0.72 -22.82 -15.40
CA PRO A 259 0.84 -24.03 -14.60
C PRO A 259 -0.31 -24.12 -13.60
N VAL A 260 -0.89 -25.30 -13.40
CA VAL A 260 -2.01 -25.52 -12.49
C VAL A 260 -1.78 -26.72 -11.58
N VAL A 261 -2.21 -26.60 -10.34
CA VAL A 261 -2.32 -27.70 -9.39
C VAL A 261 -3.81 -27.91 -9.12
N VAL A 262 -4.35 -29.06 -9.54
CA VAL A 262 -5.73 -29.44 -9.22
C VAL A 262 -5.77 -30.12 -7.86
N VAL A 263 -6.70 -29.70 -7.01
CA VAL A 263 -6.93 -30.24 -5.66
C VAL A 263 -8.38 -30.66 -5.51
N ALA A 264 -8.66 -31.50 -4.51
CA ALA A 264 -10.04 -31.70 -4.07
C ALA A 264 -10.58 -30.40 -3.44
N ASP A 265 -11.91 -30.27 -3.35
CA ASP A 265 -12.53 -29.16 -2.62
C ASP A 265 -12.13 -29.12 -1.15
#